data_AF-A0A954FUY7-F1
#
_entry.id   AF-A0A954FUY7-F1
#
_cell.length_a   1.000
_cell.length_b   1.000
_cell.length_c   1.000
_cell.angle_alpha   90.00
_cell.angle_beta   90.00
_cell.angle_gamma   90.00
#
_symmetry.space_group_name_H-M   'P 1'
#
loop_
_entity.id
_entity.type
_entity.pdbx_description
1 polymer ?
#
loop_
_entity_poly.entity_id
_entity_poly.type
_entity_poly.pdbx_seq_one_letter_code
_entity_poly.pdbx_strand_id
1 'polypeptide(L)'
;ALLHPIGRIILATLFPDEHQELTRHCQESGESLDLAEEAAFGLSYGQIGARFFSTWRIPATTRLPLEHVTRTFDEMISLPDPARQNIEIVKLSLILSRIAMALWEPHDSIDIPRRSILNKLNMPSLQRTLALIQEACDFEMIPQQFQSAADPDPIAHKLTTLIEYISTAATTSDLLFPLLNSLGLNIHDRQLELAHLNLIDGVSLGSHHLRQFIESQNLSDYVGIVRHYKDTSLFKPGDAICLPTTVQKLLTFLTT
;
A
#
# COMPACT_ATOMS: atom_id res chain seq x y z
N ALA A 1 -12.53 -5.60 -7.96
CA ALA A 1 -11.24 -6.12 -7.48
C ALA A 1 -10.64 -7.13 -8.47
N LEU A 2 -11.32 -8.24 -8.79
CA LEU A 2 -10.76 -9.30 -9.66
C LEU A 2 -10.17 -8.79 -10.98
N LEU A 3 -10.92 -7.99 -11.73
CA LEU A 3 -10.50 -7.50 -13.04
C LEU A 3 -9.70 -6.19 -12.97
N HIS A 4 -9.22 -5.78 -11.79
CA HIS A 4 -8.41 -4.57 -11.69
C HIS A 4 -7.10 -4.59 -12.49
N PRO A 5 -6.38 -5.72 -12.67
CA PRO A 5 -5.11 -5.69 -13.37
C PRO A 5 -5.29 -5.75 -14.90
N ILE A 6 -6.53 -5.81 -15.41
CA ILE A 6 -6.80 -5.98 -16.84
C ILE A 6 -6.15 -4.90 -17.71
N GLY A 7 -6.05 -3.67 -17.20
CA GLY A 7 -5.36 -2.59 -17.91
C GLY A 7 -3.87 -2.87 -18.11
N ARG A 8 -3.19 -3.40 -17.08
CA ARG A 8 -1.77 -3.78 -17.18
C ARG A 8 -1.60 -4.98 -18.10
N ILE A 9 -2.51 -5.96 -18.05
CA ILE A 9 -2.52 -7.09 -19.00
C ILE A 9 -2.64 -6.59 -20.44
N ILE A 10 -3.52 -5.63 -20.70
CA ILE A 10 -3.68 -5.02 -22.03
C ILE A 10 -2.39 -4.30 -22.46
N LEU A 11 -1.79 -3.49 -21.58
CA LEU A 11 -0.53 -2.80 -21.86
C LEU A 11 0.58 -3.79 -22.21
N ALA A 12 0.81 -4.79 -21.36
CA ALA A 12 1.83 -5.81 -21.57
C ALA A 12 1.58 -6.67 -22.83
N THR A 13 0.32 -6.84 -23.24
CA THR A 13 -0.02 -7.59 -24.46
C THR A 13 0.23 -6.76 -25.73
N LEU A 14 -0.07 -5.46 -25.69
CA LEU A 14 0.02 -4.58 -26.87
C LEU A 14 1.42 -3.98 -27.05
N PHE A 15 2.14 -3.76 -25.95
CA PHE A 15 3.45 -3.11 -25.89
C PHE A 15 4.40 -3.91 -24.97
N PRO A 16 4.70 -5.18 -25.30
CA PRO A 16 5.42 -6.07 -24.39
C PRO A 16 6.83 -5.57 -24.07
N ASP A 17 7.57 -5.09 -25.07
CA ASP A 17 8.96 -4.65 -24.89
C ASP A 17 9.01 -3.33 -24.08
N GLU A 18 8.13 -2.37 -24.39
CA GLU A 18 8.06 -1.10 -23.67
C GLU A 18 7.58 -1.29 -22.23
N HIS A 19 6.60 -2.17 -22.00
CA HIS A 19 6.08 -2.45 -20.67
C HIS A 19 7.11 -3.19 -19.80
N GLN A 20 7.86 -4.12 -20.40
CA GLN A 20 8.95 -4.82 -19.72
C GLN A 20 10.07 -3.84 -19.33
N GLU A 21 10.49 -2.97 -20.24
CA GLU A 21 11.54 -1.98 -19.97
C GLU A 21 11.11 -0.99 -18.88
N LEU A 22 9.84 -0.55 -18.92
CA LEU A 22 9.28 0.33 -17.91
C LEU A 22 9.24 -0.34 -16.52
N THR A 23 8.81 -1.60 -16.47
CA THR A 23 8.77 -2.39 -15.23
C THR A 23 10.18 -2.53 -14.64
N ARG A 24 11.17 -2.86 -15.48
CA ARG A 24 12.58 -2.96 -15.07
C ARG A 24 13.10 -1.62 -14.53
N HIS A 25 12.81 -0.52 -15.23
CA HIS A 25 13.20 0.80 -14.77
C HIS A 25 12.61 1.13 -13.40
N CYS A 26 11.32 0.88 -13.18
CA CYS A 26 10.67 1.13 -11.89
C CYS A 26 11.20 0.24 -10.76
N GLN A 27 11.59 -1.00 -11.06
CA GLN A 27 12.27 -1.87 -10.10
C GLN A 27 13.64 -1.30 -9.68
N GLU A 28 14.42 -0.77 -10.63
CA GLU A 28 15.75 -0.20 -10.38
C GLU A 28 15.69 1.17 -9.67
N SER A 29 14.74 2.04 -10.06
CA SER A 29 14.63 3.40 -9.53
C SER A 29 13.76 3.51 -8.26
N GLY A 30 12.98 2.47 -7.97
CA GLY A 30 11.95 2.50 -6.92
C GLY A 30 10.79 3.45 -7.23
N GLU A 31 10.61 3.85 -8.49
CA GLU A 31 9.46 4.63 -8.93
C GLU A 31 8.19 3.78 -9.03
N SER A 32 7.03 4.45 -8.97
CA SER A 32 5.74 3.77 -9.08
C SER A 32 5.49 3.39 -10.53
N LEU A 33 5.19 2.11 -10.78
CA LEU A 33 4.81 1.66 -12.11
C LEU A 33 3.51 2.35 -12.59
N ASP A 34 2.60 2.69 -11.68
CA ASP A 34 1.35 3.37 -12.03
C ASP A 34 1.62 4.74 -12.66
N LEU A 35 2.53 5.51 -12.05
CA LEU A 35 2.92 6.83 -12.52
C LEU A 35 3.74 6.74 -13.81
N ALA A 36 4.61 5.74 -13.90
CA ALA A 36 5.43 5.51 -15.08
C ALA A 36 4.57 5.10 -16.30
N GLU A 37 3.59 4.22 -16.10
CA GLU A 37 2.62 3.82 -17.14
C GLU A 37 1.80 5.02 -17.62
N GLU A 38 1.28 5.84 -16.69
CA GLU A 38 0.53 7.04 -17.05
C GLU A 38 1.39 8.04 -17.82
N ALA A 39 2.66 8.21 -17.45
CA ALA A 39 3.59 9.09 -18.16
C ALA A 39 3.94 8.58 -19.57
N ALA A 40 4.15 7.27 -19.74
CA ALA A 40 4.54 6.66 -21.01
C ALA A 40 3.37 6.54 -22.00
N PHE A 41 2.19 6.13 -21.53
CA PHE A 41 1.04 5.81 -22.37
C PHE A 41 -0.05 6.89 -22.36
N GLY A 42 0.09 7.92 -21.52
CA GLY A 42 -0.85 9.03 -21.37
C GLY A 42 -2.16 8.68 -20.64
N LEU A 43 -2.29 7.44 -20.15
CA LEU A 43 -3.43 6.95 -19.39
C LEU A 43 -2.94 5.95 -18.34
N SER A 44 -3.56 5.95 -17.16
CA SER A 44 -3.29 4.92 -16.16
C SER A 44 -3.87 3.57 -16.59
N TYR A 45 -3.32 2.46 -16.09
CA TYR A 45 -3.87 1.13 -16.37
C TYR A 45 -5.35 1.03 -15.95
N GLY A 46 -5.76 1.74 -14.89
CA GLY A 46 -7.15 1.83 -14.46
C GLY A 46 -8.06 2.42 -15.53
N GLN A 47 -7.63 3.52 -16.16
CA GLN A 47 -8.35 4.17 -17.26
C GLN A 47 -8.39 3.28 -18.52
N ILE A 48 -7.30 2.59 -18.83
CA ILE A 48 -7.24 1.64 -19.95
C ILE A 48 -8.24 0.49 -19.74
N GLY A 49 -8.26 -0.11 -18.55
CA GLY A 49 -9.21 -1.15 -18.19
C GLY A 49 -10.66 -0.67 -18.23
N ALA A 50 -10.94 0.53 -17.75
CA ALA A 50 -12.27 1.14 -17.83
C ALA A 50 -12.72 1.36 -19.28
N ARG A 51 -11.82 1.83 -20.16
CA ARG A 51 -12.12 2.00 -21.60
C ARG A 51 -12.39 0.66 -22.27
N PHE A 52 -11.58 -0.36 -22.00
CA PHE A 52 -11.79 -1.72 -22.49
C PHE A 52 -13.18 -2.25 -22.11
N PHE A 53 -13.59 -2.07 -20.86
CA PHE A 53 -14.91 -2.47 -20.38
C PHE A 53 -16.05 -1.68 -21.04
N SER A 54 -15.81 -0.44 -21.45
CA SER A 54 -16.80 0.36 -22.15
C SER A 54 -17.11 -0.22 -23.52
N THR A 55 -16.08 -0.75 -24.21
CA THR A 55 -16.25 -1.46 -25.49
C THR A 55 -17.12 -2.71 -25.32
N TRP A 56 -17.03 -3.38 -24.18
CA TRP A 56 -17.87 -4.53 -23.82
C TRP A 56 -19.24 -4.14 -23.25
N ARG A 57 -19.57 -2.84 -23.25
CA ARG A 57 -20.84 -2.31 -22.74
C ARG A 57 -21.10 -2.64 -21.27
N ILE A 58 -20.04 -2.82 -20.47
CA ILE A 58 -20.16 -2.97 -19.02
C ILE A 58 -20.70 -1.66 -18.42
N PRO A 59 -21.61 -1.70 -17.43
CA PRO A 59 -22.18 -0.50 -16.81
C PRO A 59 -21.13 0.44 -16.22
N ALA A 60 -21.41 1.75 -16.26
CA ALA A 60 -20.52 2.78 -15.73
C ALA A 60 -20.28 2.62 -14.22
N THR A 61 -21.28 2.14 -13.49
CA THR A 61 -21.19 1.84 -12.05
C THR A 61 -20.11 0.81 -11.72
N THR A 62 -19.84 -0.14 -12.63
CA THR A 62 -18.77 -1.14 -12.48
C THR A 62 -17.42 -0.64 -12.99
N ARG A 63 -17.43 0.23 -14.02
CA ARG A 63 -16.19 0.80 -14.60
C ARG A 63 -15.57 1.91 -13.77
N LEU A 64 -16.38 2.74 -13.13
CA LEU A 64 -15.90 3.92 -12.43
C LEU A 64 -14.87 3.60 -11.33
N PRO A 65 -15.01 2.53 -10.54
CA PRO A 65 -13.94 2.07 -9.64
C PRO A 65 -12.62 1.74 -10.31
N LEU A 66 -12.64 1.18 -11.53
CA LEU A 66 -11.43 0.87 -12.27
C LEU A 66 -10.74 2.14 -12.76
N GLU A 67 -11.52 3.09 -13.28
CA GLU A 67 -11.01 4.36 -13.80
C GLU A 67 -10.22 5.16 -12.74
N HIS A 68 -10.60 5.03 -11.47
CA HIS A 68 -10.00 5.75 -10.35
C HIS A 68 -9.10 4.88 -9.46
N VAL A 69 -8.85 3.61 -9.82
CA VAL A 69 -8.13 2.67 -8.95
C VAL A 69 -6.70 3.11 -8.62
N THR A 70 -6.04 3.83 -9.53
CA THR A 70 -4.67 4.35 -9.39
C THR A 70 -4.59 5.68 -8.64
N ARG A 71 -5.71 6.39 -8.47
CA ARG A 71 -5.74 7.66 -7.73
C ARG A 71 -5.59 7.44 -6.24
N THR A 72 -4.93 8.34 -5.54
CA THR A 72 -4.77 8.25 -4.08
C THR A 72 -6.10 8.46 -3.35
N PHE A 73 -6.21 7.98 -2.10
CA PHE A 73 -7.37 8.25 -1.25
C PHE A 73 -7.63 9.75 -1.07
N ASP A 74 -6.57 10.57 -1.02
CA ASP A 74 -6.69 12.02 -0.86
C ASP A 74 -7.20 12.70 -2.17
N GLU A 75 -6.78 12.23 -3.34
CA GLU A 75 -7.28 12.72 -4.63
C GLU A 75 -8.77 12.41 -4.87
N MET A 76 -9.29 11.36 -4.23
CA MET A 76 -10.70 10.97 -4.35
C MET A 76 -11.64 11.77 -3.47
N ILE A 77 -11.14 12.60 -2.54
CA ILE A 77 -11.98 13.34 -1.58
C ILE A 77 -13.03 14.21 -2.28
N SER A 78 -12.68 14.78 -3.44
CA SER A 78 -13.56 15.65 -4.22
C SER A 78 -14.65 14.93 -5.01
N LEU A 79 -14.63 13.59 -5.05
CA LEU A 79 -15.64 12.81 -5.78
C LEU A 79 -16.95 12.72 -4.97
N PRO A 80 -18.12 12.77 -5.64
CA PRO A 80 -19.41 12.66 -4.96
C PRO A 80 -19.67 11.23 -4.46
N ASP A 81 -20.38 11.10 -3.34
CA ASP A 81 -21.01 9.84 -2.93
C ASP A 81 -22.29 9.61 -3.79
N PRO A 82 -22.67 8.35 -4.13
CA PRO A 82 -22.09 7.08 -3.67
C PRO A 82 -20.90 6.57 -4.50
N ALA A 83 -20.55 7.24 -5.59
CA ALA A 83 -19.47 6.81 -6.49
C ALA A 83 -18.12 6.68 -5.76
N ARG A 84 -17.75 7.69 -4.98
CA ARG A 84 -16.53 7.67 -4.14
C ARG A 84 -16.48 6.46 -3.24
N GLN A 85 -17.57 6.13 -2.54
CA GLN A 85 -17.63 4.99 -1.64
C GLN A 85 -17.36 3.66 -2.37
N ASN A 86 -17.90 3.48 -3.58
CA ASN A 86 -17.63 2.26 -4.36
C ASN A 86 -16.16 2.15 -4.78
N ILE A 87 -15.51 3.27 -5.10
CA ILE A 87 -14.08 3.30 -5.43
C ILE A 87 -13.25 2.98 -4.17
N GLU A 88 -13.57 3.62 -3.03
CA GLU A 88 -12.94 3.37 -1.73
C GLU A 88 -13.00 1.89 -1.34
N ILE A 89 -14.16 1.24 -1.50
CA ILE A 89 -14.34 -0.20 -1.24
C ILE A 89 -13.43 -1.05 -2.13
N VAL A 90 -13.36 -0.75 -3.43
CA VAL A 90 -12.51 -1.51 -4.35
C VAL A 90 -11.04 -1.34 -4.01
N LYS A 91 -10.55 -0.11 -3.78
CA LYS A 91 -9.16 0.12 -3.38
C LYS A 91 -8.82 -0.53 -2.04
N LEU A 92 -9.73 -0.44 -1.07
CA LEU A 92 -9.57 -1.08 0.23
C LEU A 92 -9.50 -2.60 0.10
N SER A 93 -10.33 -3.20 -0.77
CA SER A 93 -10.25 -4.63 -1.06
C SER A 93 -8.88 -5.02 -1.62
N LEU A 94 -8.32 -4.21 -2.53
CA LEU A 94 -7.01 -4.49 -3.14
C LEU A 94 -5.86 -4.41 -2.11
N ILE A 95 -5.83 -3.37 -1.29
CA ILE A 95 -4.77 -3.22 -0.29
C ILE A 95 -4.88 -4.33 0.78
N LEU A 96 -6.09 -4.68 1.23
CA LEU A 96 -6.26 -5.77 2.19
C LEU A 96 -5.83 -7.12 1.62
N SER A 97 -6.15 -7.40 0.35
CA SER A 97 -5.69 -8.63 -0.31
C SER A 97 -4.17 -8.70 -0.37
N ARG A 98 -3.50 -7.59 -0.75
CA ARG A 98 -2.03 -7.54 -0.75
C ARG A 98 -1.42 -7.74 0.64
N ILE A 99 -1.98 -7.08 1.65
CA ILE A 99 -1.55 -7.24 3.05
C ILE A 99 -1.73 -8.69 3.50
N ALA A 100 -2.91 -9.26 3.27
CA ALA A 100 -3.25 -10.63 3.68
C ALA A 100 -2.34 -11.67 3.03
N MET A 101 -2.03 -11.50 1.74
CA MET A 101 -1.25 -12.46 0.96
C MET A 101 0.26 -12.17 0.97
N ALA A 102 0.70 -11.05 1.56
CA ALA A 102 2.08 -10.57 1.50
C ALA A 102 2.64 -10.51 0.06
N LEU A 103 1.80 -10.16 -0.91
CA LEU A 103 2.16 -10.04 -2.32
C LEU A 103 2.40 -8.58 -2.68
N TRP A 104 3.68 -8.22 -2.75
CA TRP A 104 4.14 -6.87 -3.01
C TRP A 104 5.29 -6.87 -4.01
N GLU A 105 5.18 -6.03 -5.02
CA GLU A 105 6.28 -5.73 -5.93
C GLU A 105 7.03 -4.47 -5.48
N PRO A 106 8.34 -4.32 -5.77
CA PRO A 106 9.12 -3.13 -5.38
C PRO A 106 8.49 -1.80 -5.82
N HIS A 107 7.88 -1.80 -7.00
CA HIS A 107 7.26 -0.63 -7.63
C HIS A 107 5.78 -0.45 -7.26
N ASP A 108 5.20 -1.31 -6.43
CA ASP A 108 3.82 -1.16 -5.98
C ASP A 108 3.67 0.08 -5.10
N SER A 109 2.63 0.86 -5.39
CA SER A 109 2.25 2.05 -4.63
C SER A 109 1.57 1.66 -3.30
N ILE A 110 2.11 2.17 -2.20
CA ILE A 110 1.52 2.10 -0.86
C ILE A 110 0.75 3.39 -0.59
N ASP A 111 -0.57 3.29 -0.56
CA ASP A 111 -1.47 4.37 -0.17
C ASP A 111 -2.51 3.84 0.82
N ILE A 112 -2.37 4.23 2.08
CA ILE A 112 -3.24 3.79 3.17
C ILE A 112 -4.48 4.73 3.20
N PRO A 113 -5.70 4.26 3.49
CA PRO A 113 -6.84 5.15 3.70
C PRO A 113 -6.78 5.88 5.05
N ARG A 114 -7.44 7.03 5.15
CA ARG A 114 -7.66 7.68 6.44
C ARG A 114 -8.63 6.86 7.30
N ARG A 115 -8.48 6.93 8.63
CA ARG A 115 -9.38 6.27 9.59
C ARG A 115 -10.86 6.64 9.37
N SER A 116 -11.14 7.87 8.95
CA SER A 116 -12.50 8.32 8.61
C SER A 116 -13.14 7.47 7.51
N ILE A 117 -12.36 6.98 6.54
CA ILE A 117 -12.84 6.11 5.47
C ILE A 117 -13.21 4.73 6.02
N LEU A 118 -12.36 4.14 6.86
CA LEU A 118 -12.63 2.84 7.50
C LEU A 118 -13.91 2.89 8.35
N ASN A 119 -14.06 3.95 9.14
CA ASN A 119 -15.25 4.19 9.95
C ASN A 119 -16.50 4.39 9.06
N LYS A 120 -16.39 5.20 8.00
CA LYS A 120 -17.49 5.45 7.05
C LYS A 120 -17.96 4.15 6.38
N LEU A 121 -17.04 3.25 6.07
CA LEU A 121 -17.35 1.96 5.44
C LEU A 121 -17.86 0.91 6.42
N ASN A 122 -17.99 1.23 7.72
CA ASN A 122 -18.36 0.30 8.78
C ASN A 122 -17.54 -0.99 8.72
N MET A 123 -16.23 -0.84 8.52
CA MET A 123 -15.35 -1.98 8.35
C MET A 123 -15.39 -2.88 9.61
N PRO A 124 -15.54 -4.21 9.46
CA PRO A 124 -15.37 -5.14 10.56
C PRO A 124 -13.96 -5.05 11.15
N SER A 125 -13.69 -5.83 12.21
CA SER A 125 -12.33 -5.97 12.71
C SER A 125 -11.35 -6.24 11.56
N LEU A 126 -10.34 -5.38 11.41
CA LEU A 126 -9.34 -5.48 10.36
C LEU A 126 -8.61 -6.83 10.42
N GLN A 127 -8.19 -7.23 11.62
CA GLN A 127 -7.53 -8.52 11.87
C GLN A 127 -8.42 -9.69 11.42
N ARG A 128 -9.71 -9.66 11.73
CA ARG A 128 -10.66 -10.69 11.28
C ARG A 128 -10.80 -10.71 9.76
N THR A 129 -10.84 -9.53 9.14
CA THR A 129 -10.98 -9.42 7.68
C THR A 129 -9.75 -9.99 6.98
N LEU A 130 -8.54 -9.67 7.45
CA LEU A 130 -7.29 -10.22 6.92
C LEU A 130 -7.23 -11.75 7.08
N ALA A 131 -7.60 -12.27 8.26
CA ALA A 131 -7.64 -13.71 8.51
C ALA A 131 -8.63 -14.45 7.58
N LEU A 132 -9.81 -13.86 7.33
CA LEU A 132 -10.78 -14.45 6.40
C LEU A 132 -10.28 -14.46 4.94
N ILE A 133 -9.53 -13.43 4.53
CA ILE A 133 -8.92 -13.40 3.20
C ILE A 133 -7.86 -14.50 3.09
N GLN A 134 -6.99 -14.63 4.11
CA GLN A 134 -5.96 -15.67 4.16
C GLN A 134 -6.58 -17.08 4.11
N GLU A 135 -7.58 -17.35 4.94
CA GLU A 135 -8.30 -18.64 4.96
C GLU A 135 -8.92 -18.97 3.60
N ALA A 136 -9.52 -17.98 2.92
CA ALA A 136 -10.09 -18.17 1.59
C ALA A 136 -9.01 -18.48 0.54
N CYS A 137 -7.85 -17.82 0.60
CA CYS A 137 -6.74 -18.08 -0.31
C CYS A 137 -6.07 -19.44 -0.06
N ASP A 138 -5.89 -19.83 1.21
CA ASP A 138 -5.31 -21.13 1.60
C ASP A 138 -6.17 -22.29 1.11
N PHE A 139 -7.50 -22.12 1.08
CA PHE A 139 -8.43 -23.12 0.56
C PHE A 139 -8.33 -23.31 -0.96
N GLU A 140 -8.03 -22.25 -1.70
CA GLU A 140 -7.83 -22.31 -3.17
C GLU A 140 -6.45 -22.87 -3.54
N MET A 141 -5.47 -22.79 -2.64
CA MET A 141 -4.18 -23.45 -2.76
C MET A 141 -4.26 -24.95 -2.44
N ILE A 142 -4.98 -25.71 -3.28
CA ILE A 142 -4.73 -27.15 -3.41
C ILE A 142 -3.23 -27.32 -3.69
N PRO A 143 -2.49 -28.23 -3.03
CA PRO A 143 -1.03 -28.30 -3.11
C PRO A 143 -0.61 -28.71 -4.52
N GLN A 144 -0.47 -27.74 -5.42
CA GLN A 144 0.26 -27.90 -6.65
C GLN A 144 1.74 -27.85 -6.30
N GLN A 145 2.37 -29.02 -6.38
CA GLN A 145 3.82 -29.19 -6.47
C GLN A 145 4.36 -28.48 -7.73
N PHE A 146 4.35 -27.16 -7.76
CA PHE A 146 5.21 -26.40 -8.66
C PHE A 146 6.43 -25.96 -7.85
N GLN A 147 7.43 -26.83 -7.84
CA GLN A 147 8.81 -26.42 -7.63
C GLN A 147 9.18 -25.50 -8.80
N SER A 148 8.90 -24.20 -8.66
CA SER A 148 9.59 -23.21 -9.47
C SER A 148 10.97 -23.02 -8.85
N ALA A 149 12.00 -23.48 -9.55
CA ALA A 149 13.37 -23.08 -9.31
C ALA A 149 13.52 -21.62 -9.75
N ALA A 150 13.02 -20.70 -8.92
CA ALA A 150 13.33 -19.28 -9.02
C ALA A 150 14.40 -18.97 -7.98
N ASP A 151 15.45 -18.28 -8.39
CA ASP A 151 16.41 -17.65 -7.47
C ASP A 151 15.65 -16.90 -6.37
N PRO A 152 16.13 -16.91 -5.12
CA PRO A 152 15.47 -16.21 -4.04
C PRO A 152 15.28 -14.73 -4.43
N ASP A 153 14.02 -14.30 -4.50
CA ASP A 153 13.68 -12.90 -4.74
C ASP A 153 14.52 -12.00 -3.82
N PRO A 154 15.11 -10.91 -4.33
CA PRO A 154 15.97 -10.01 -3.55
C PRO A 154 15.26 -9.35 -2.36
N ILE A 155 13.93 -9.43 -2.26
CA ILE A 155 13.13 -8.91 -1.15
C ILE A 155 13.06 -9.92 0.03
N ALA A 156 13.43 -11.19 -0.18
CA ALA A 156 13.38 -12.22 0.86
C ALA A 156 14.56 -12.17 1.85
N HIS A 157 15.38 -11.10 1.83
CA HIS A 157 16.25 -10.79 2.95
C HIS A 157 15.38 -10.33 4.12
N LYS A 158 14.97 -11.29 4.95
CA LYS A 158 14.29 -11.05 6.22
C LYS A 158 15.10 -10.00 6.98
N LEU A 159 14.58 -8.77 7.03
CA LEU A 159 15.27 -7.66 7.67
C LEU A 159 15.38 -8.00 9.15
N THR A 160 16.61 -8.19 9.61
CA THR A 160 16.92 -8.59 10.99
C THR A 160 16.73 -7.43 11.97
N THR A 161 16.55 -6.21 11.47
CA THR A 161 16.32 -5.01 12.26
C THR A 161 15.02 -5.16 13.05
N LEU A 162 15.15 -5.19 14.37
CA LEU A 162 14.03 -5.23 15.30
C LEU A 162 13.44 -3.82 15.42
N ILE A 163 12.21 -3.63 14.95
CA ILE A 163 11.53 -2.32 14.93
C ILE A 163 10.43 -2.32 16.00
N GLU A 164 10.51 -1.39 16.95
CA GLU A 164 9.41 -1.10 17.86
C GLU A 164 8.42 -0.16 17.16
N TYR A 165 7.19 -0.63 16.97
CA TYR A 165 6.15 0.10 16.29
C TYR A 165 5.22 0.78 17.29
N ILE A 166 5.11 2.09 17.16
CA ILE A 166 4.37 2.95 18.05
C ILE A 166 3.18 3.53 17.28
N SER A 167 2.04 2.89 17.46
CA SER A 167 0.79 3.29 16.81
C SER A 167 0.15 4.48 17.51
N THR A 168 -0.37 5.40 16.71
CA THR A 168 -1.28 6.45 17.18
C THR A 168 -2.75 6.09 16.98
N ALA A 169 -3.02 5.01 16.24
CA ALA A 169 -4.37 4.54 15.96
C ALA A 169 -4.88 3.63 17.08
N ALA A 170 -6.21 3.57 17.25
CA ALA A 170 -6.80 2.48 18.02
C ALA A 170 -6.51 1.16 17.29
N THR A 171 -6.18 0.10 18.04
CA THR A 171 -5.75 -1.21 17.52
C THR A 171 -6.64 -1.81 16.44
N THR A 172 -7.93 -1.46 16.40
CA THR A 172 -8.90 -1.96 15.42
C THR A 172 -8.87 -1.25 14.06
N SER A 173 -8.19 -0.11 13.95
CA SER A 173 -8.14 0.72 12.72
C SER A 173 -6.73 0.88 12.14
N ASP A 174 -5.74 0.20 12.72
CA ASP A 174 -4.35 0.31 12.28
C ASP A 174 -4.07 -0.60 11.09
N LEU A 175 -4.04 0.00 9.89
CA LEU A 175 -3.66 -0.69 8.65
C LEU A 175 -2.15 -0.71 8.40
N LEU A 176 -1.40 0.18 9.04
CA LEU A 176 0.02 0.32 8.79
C LEU A 176 0.78 -0.85 9.45
N PHE A 177 0.42 -1.24 10.66
CA PHE A 177 1.03 -2.40 11.34
C PHE A 177 0.93 -3.71 10.53
N PRO A 178 -0.25 -4.20 10.11
CA PRO A 178 -0.30 -5.42 9.32
C PRO A 178 0.34 -5.25 7.94
N LEU A 179 0.30 -4.05 7.35
CA LEU A 179 1.00 -3.77 6.09
C LEU A 179 2.50 -3.95 6.23
N LEU A 180 3.13 -3.34 7.23
CA LEU A 180 4.56 -3.44 7.46
C LEU A 180 4.97 -4.90 7.75
N ASN A 181 4.19 -5.65 8.52
CA ASN A 181 4.39 -7.09 8.71
C ASN A 181 4.34 -7.86 7.37
N SER A 182 3.39 -7.51 6.49
CA SER A 182 3.26 -8.16 5.18
C SER A 182 4.43 -7.86 4.22
N LEU A 183 5.24 -6.83 4.51
CA LEU A 183 6.49 -6.54 3.80
C LEU A 183 7.69 -7.34 4.35
N GLY A 184 7.48 -8.23 5.32
CA GLY A 184 8.54 -9.05 5.93
C GLY A 184 9.37 -8.32 6.98
N LEU A 185 8.92 -7.15 7.46
CA LEU A 185 9.60 -6.40 8.51
C LEU A 185 9.36 -7.03 9.89
N ASN A 186 10.40 -7.10 10.71
CA ASN A 186 10.32 -7.63 12.07
C ASN A 186 9.85 -6.54 13.06
N ILE A 187 8.54 -6.25 13.03
CA ILE A 187 7.92 -5.20 13.82
C ILE A 187 7.17 -5.75 15.03
N HIS A 188 7.18 -5.01 16.14
CA HIS A 188 6.48 -5.37 17.37
C HIS A 188 5.71 -4.19 17.95
N ASP A 189 4.49 -4.42 18.44
CA ASP A 189 3.62 -3.41 19.06
C ASP A 189 3.85 -3.27 20.59
N ARG A 190 4.89 -3.92 21.12
CA ARG A 190 5.24 -3.91 22.55
C ARG A 190 6.59 -3.26 22.73
N GLN A 191 6.75 -2.60 23.87
CA GLN A 191 8.02 -2.03 24.27
C GLN A 191 9.10 -3.11 24.33
N LEU A 192 10.17 -2.90 23.57
CA LEU A 192 11.30 -3.82 23.48
C LEU A 192 12.53 -3.15 24.08
N GLU A 193 13.14 -3.79 25.07
CA GLU A 193 14.37 -3.27 25.71
C GLU A 193 15.55 -3.14 24.72
N LEU A 194 15.47 -3.81 23.57
CA LEU A 194 16.54 -3.91 22.56
C LEU A 194 16.04 -3.55 21.14
N ALA A 195 15.03 -2.68 21.01
CA ALA A 195 14.64 -2.18 19.70
C ALA A 195 15.80 -1.42 19.05
N HIS A 196 16.08 -1.70 17.77
CA HIS A 196 17.09 -0.96 17.01
C HIS A 196 16.52 0.35 16.44
N LEU A 197 15.20 0.43 16.28
CA LEU A 197 14.51 1.55 15.66
C LEU A 197 13.11 1.70 16.27
N ASN A 198 12.74 2.93 16.65
CA ASN A 198 11.37 3.26 17.02
C ASN A 198 10.64 3.87 15.81
N LEU A 199 9.54 3.25 15.38
CA LEU A 199 8.76 3.67 14.22
C LEU A 199 7.41 4.23 14.67
N ILE A 200 7.16 5.50 14.38
CA ILE A 200 5.92 6.20 14.73
C ILE A 200 4.94 6.19 13.56
N ASP A 201 3.70 5.73 13.81
CA ASP A 201 2.57 5.93 12.88
C ASP A 201 2.07 7.38 12.94
N GLY A 202 2.52 8.21 12.01
CA GLY A 202 1.99 9.55 11.78
C GLY A 202 0.91 9.64 10.70
N VAL A 203 0.50 8.53 10.09
CA VAL A 203 -0.48 8.51 8.98
C VAL A 203 -1.89 8.82 9.50
N SER A 204 -2.16 8.42 10.75
CA SER A 204 -3.47 8.49 11.38
C SER A 204 -3.78 9.84 12.05
N LEU A 205 -2.77 10.68 12.29
CA LEU A 205 -2.91 11.96 13.00
C LEU A 205 -2.74 13.17 12.07
N GLY A 206 -3.40 14.27 12.43
CA GLY A 206 -3.07 15.59 11.87
C GLY A 206 -1.82 16.18 12.55
N SER A 207 -1.13 17.09 11.86
CA SER A 207 0.16 17.67 12.26
C SER A 207 0.26 18.11 13.72
N HIS A 208 -0.78 18.78 14.24
CA HIS A 208 -0.81 19.26 15.61
C HIS A 208 -0.82 18.10 16.63
N HIS A 209 -1.67 17.10 16.40
CA HIS A 209 -1.76 15.93 17.28
C HIS A 209 -0.52 15.06 17.17
N LEU A 210 0.07 14.94 15.98
CA LEU A 210 1.32 14.21 15.78
C LEU A 210 2.47 14.84 16.57
N ARG A 211 2.61 16.18 16.54
CA ARG A 211 3.61 16.87 17.34
C ARG A 211 3.45 16.60 18.84
N GLN A 212 2.23 16.77 19.36
CA GLN A 212 1.95 16.50 20.77
C GLN A 212 2.23 15.04 21.13
N PHE A 213 1.92 14.11 20.23
CA PHE A 213 2.21 12.71 20.42
C PHE A 213 3.71 12.45 20.51
N ILE A 214 4.50 12.94 19.56
CA ILE A 214 5.97 12.80 19.54
C ILE A 214 6.59 13.36 20.83
N GLU A 215 6.16 14.57 21.24
CA GLU A 215 6.63 15.21 22.47
C GLU A 215 6.31 14.37 23.73
N SER A 216 5.22 13.61 23.72
CA SER A 216 4.82 12.76 24.86
C SER A 216 5.61 11.46 24.99
N GLN A 217 6.21 10.96 23.91
CA GLN A 217 6.90 9.65 23.92
C GLN A 217 8.28 9.71 24.60
N ASN A 218 8.90 10.89 24.72
CA ASN A 218 10.25 11.08 25.28
C ASN A 218 11.33 10.17 24.65
N LEU A 219 11.22 9.88 23.35
CA LEU A 219 12.17 9.02 22.63
C LEU A 219 13.33 9.85 22.06
N SER A 220 14.55 9.30 22.13
CA SER A 220 15.78 9.95 21.65
C SER A 220 16.08 9.71 20.17
N ASP A 221 15.67 8.55 19.64
CA ASP A 221 15.74 8.19 18.21
C ASP A 221 14.43 7.53 17.78
N TYR A 222 13.79 8.14 16.78
CA TYR A 222 12.55 7.64 16.19
C TYR A 222 12.45 8.11 14.74
N VAL A 223 11.83 7.29 13.91
CA VAL A 223 11.48 7.61 12.53
C VAL A 223 9.96 7.62 12.36
N GLY A 224 9.47 8.36 11.37
CA GLY A 224 8.05 8.54 11.12
C GLY A 224 7.58 8.07 9.76
N ILE A 225 6.41 7.46 9.70
CA ILE A 225 5.64 7.33 8.45
C ILE A 225 4.50 8.34 8.54
N VAL A 226 4.48 9.31 7.63
CA VAL A 226 3.52 10.42 7.64
C VAL A 226 2.71 10.50 6.35
N ARG A 227 1.59 11.20 6.35
CA ARG A 227 0.79 11.45 5.13
C ARG A 227 1.07 12.79 4.47
N HIS A 228 1.39 13.81 5.25
CA HIS A 228 1.64 15.15 4.72
C HIS A 228 3.13 15.45 4.70
N TYR A 229 3.64 15.90 3.55
CA TYR A 229 5.07 16.25 3.40
C TYR A 229 5.52 17.31 4.42
N LYS A 230 4.62 18.16 4.92
CA LYS A 230 4.93 19.15 5.95
C LYS A 230 5.23 18.51 7.31
N ASP A 231 4.70 17.31 7.56
CA ASP A 231 4.90 16.60 8.81
C ASP A 231 6.28 15.95 8.87
N THR A 232 6.99 15.80 7.75
CA THR A 232 8.38 15.31 7.75
C THR A 232 9.31 16.26 8.51
N SER A 233 8.97 17.55 8.58
CA SER A 233 9.74 18.53 9.36
C SER A 233 9.60 18.36 10.88
N LEU A 234 8.72 17.46 11.34
CA LEU A 234 8.61 17.07 12.75
C LEU A 234 9.69 16.06 13.16
N PHE A 235 10.40 15.48 12.19
CA PHE A 235 11.44 14.47 12.38
C PHE A 235 12.80 15.05 11.94
N LYS A 236 13.92 14.39 12.28
CA LYS A 236 15.22 14.82 11.78
C LYS A 236 15.27 14.62 10.25
N PRO A 237 16.10 15.37 9.51
CA PRO A 237 16.22 15.20 8.07
C PRO A 237 16.61 13.75 7.72
N GLY A 238 15.76 13.07 6.95
CA GLY A 238 15.95 11.65 6.61
C GLY A 238 15.21 10.67 7.51
N ASP A 239 14.64 11.10 8.64
CA ASP A 239 13.97 10.22 9.62
C ASP A 239 12.44 10.14 9.39
N ALA A 240 11.94 10.60 8.24
CA ALA A 240 10.53 10.45 7.89
C ALA A 240 10.30 10.13 6.42
N ILE A 241 9.37 9.23 6.17
CA ILE A 241 8.87 8.92 4.84
C ILE A 241 7.39 9.32 4.72
N CYS A 242 7.03 9.93 3.59
CA CYS A 242 5.68 10.38 3.30
C CYS A 242 4.93 9.35 2.44
N LEU A 243 3.69 9.05 2.79
CA LEU A 243 2.74 8.33 1.94
C LEU A 243 1.98 9.31 1.03
N PRO A 244 1.56 8.89 -0.18
CA PRO A 244 1.86 7.59 -0.78
C PRO A 244 3.34 7.46 -1.17
N THR A 245 3.86 6.23 -1.12
CA THR A 245 5.23 5.88 -1.53
C THR A 245 5.24 4.53 -2.24
N THR A 246 6.40 4.04 -2.68
CA THR A 246 6.54 2.67 -3.19
C THR A 246 7.07 1.72 -2.13
N VAL A 247 6.82 0.42 -2.30
CA VAL A 247 7.39 -0.65 -1.45
C VAL A 247 8.91 -0.50 -1.35
N GLN A 248 9.59 -0.33 -2.49
CA GLN A 248 11.05 -0.20 -2.52
C GLN A 248 11.55 1.00 -1.71
N LYS A 249 10.91 2.15 -1.86
CA LYS A 249 11.30 3.36 -1.11
C LYS A 249 11.07 3.20 0.38
N LEU A 250 9.97 2.57 0.78
CA LEU A 250 9.68 2.29 2.18
C LEU A 250 10.68 1.30 2.79
N LEU A 251 10.98 0.21 2.09
CA LEU A 251 11.98 -0.75 2.55
C LEU A 251 13.36 -0.11 2.65
N THR A 252 13.79 0.62 1.62
CA THR A 252 15.09 1.33 1.62
C THR A 252 15.18 2.25 2.85
N PHE A 253 14.15 3.07 3.10
CA PHE A 253 14.08 3.97 4.25
C PHE A 253 14.21 3.26 5.61
N LEU A 254 13.62 2.07 5.77
CA LEU A 254 13.68 1.32 7.04
C LEU A 254 14.97 0.52 7.22
N THR A 255 15.84 0.49 6.21
CA THR A 255 17.08 -0.29 6.20
C THR A 255 18.36 0.55 6.28
N THR A 256 18.26 1.82 5.95
CA THR A 256 19.34 2.82 6.05
C THR A 256 19.42 3.40 7.45
#